data_AF-A0A929TFY4-F1
#
_entry.id   AF-A0A929TFY4-F1
#
_cell.length_a   1.000
_cell.length_b   1.000
_cell.length_c   1.000
_cell.angle_alpha   90.00
_cell.angle_beta   90.00
_cell.angle_gamma   90.00
#
_symmetry.space_group_name_H-M   'P 1'
#
loop_
_entity.id
_entity.type
_entity.pdbx_description
1 polymer ?
#
loop_
_entity_poly.entity_id
_entity_poly.type
_entity_poly.pdbx_seq_one_letter_code
_entity_poly.pdbx_strand_id
1 'polypeptide(L)'
;MSKKFYLLILTAFLLALFLCFPLERNSVKTQKRELLKRASYTEAENSGLVFSKEPGFYEKGFDLKILYRGPHPGGKIYYTLDGSIPTESSALYKEPLHLTDPTPNPNLYASRDDVSAGLQKEKLKEAGAINPPLYAVPSFPVDKCVVIRAVYYKAKGEPAEVETASYFIGYRNRPGFQNLPVVSLVSDPTYLFDPDYGIYVLGSDFDRFVSEGMPETKKLWFFWAANYFRYGRESEREASVNFFDADHRFLCNQNIGIRIQGHASRSNNPKSLNLYARKSYDGNSSFQCRLEN
;
A
#
# COMPACT_ATOMS: atom_id res chain seq x y z
N MET A 1 -45.52 66.20 29.39
CA MET A 1 -45.13 64.85 29.87
C MET A 1 -44.04 65.01 30.91
N SER A 2 -44.25 64.60 32.17
CA SER A 2 -43.35 64.97 33.28
C SER A 2 -42.07 64.14 33.31
N LYS A 3 -40.96 64.73 33.81
CA LYS A 3 -39.63 64.10 33.95
C LYS A 3 -39.65 62.75 34.71
N LYS A 4 -40.71 62.46 35.49
CA LYS A 4 -40.89 61.18 36.18
C LYS A 4 -41.24 60.02 35.22
N PHE A 5 -41.82 60.31 34.04
CA PHE A 5 -42.17 59.30 33.04
C PHE A 5 -40.94 58.81 32.26
N TYR A 6 -40.00 59.70 31.96
CA TYR A 6 -38.72 59.34 31.31
C TYR A 6 -37.82 58.49 32.21
N LEU A 7 -37.79 58.76 33.52
CA LEU A 7 -36.95 58.01 34.45
C LEU A 7 -37.45 56.57 34.66
N LEU A 8 -38.77 56.36 34.62
CA LEU A 8 -39.39 55.02 34.69
C LEU A 8 -39.19 54.19 33.41
N ILE A 9 -39.15 54.85 32.24
CA ILE A 9 -38.87 54.17 30.96
C ILE A 9 -37.38 53.81 30.84
N LEU A 10 -36.47 54.68 31.31
CA LEU A 10 -35.03 54.42 31.23
C LEU A 10 -34.58 53.28 32.16
N THR A 11 -35.15 53.18 33.37
CA THR A 11 -34.83 52.11 34.32
C THR A 11 -35.43 50.77 33.89
N ALA A 12 -36.60 50.76 33.25
CA ALA A 12 -37.17 49.56 32.65
C ALA A 12 -36.36 49.06 31.44
N PHE A 13 -35.79 49.97 30.64
CA PHE A 13 -34.91 49.61 29.50
C PHE A 13 -33.56 49.04 29.94
N LEU A 14 -32.96 49.60 31.01
CA LEU A 14 -31.69 49.11 31.56
C LEU A 14 -31.83 47.77 32.30
N LEU A 15 -32.96 47.50 32.98
CA LEU A 15 -33.24 46.18 33.55
C LEU A 15 -33.56 45.12 32.48
N ALA A 16 -34.22 45.50 31.39
CA ALA A 16 -34.50 44.59 30.26
C ALA A 16 -33.22 44.22 29.48
N LEU A 17 -32.24 45.15 29.40
CA LEU A 17 -30.92 44.88 28.82
C LEU A 17 -30.08 43.91 29.66
N PHE A 18 -30.23 43.91 31.00
CA PHE A 18 -29.53 42.94 31.86
C PHE A 18 -30.19 41.55 31.90
N LEU A 19 -31.49 41.44 31.62
CA LEU A 19 -32.21 40.16 31.54
C LEU A 19 -32.13 39.47 30.16
N CYS A 20 -31.61 40.16 29.13
CA CYS A 20 -31.49 39.62 27.77
C CYS A 20 -30.08 39.15 27.37
N PHE A 21 -29.10 39.13 28.29
CA PHE A 21 -27.77 38.57 28.02
C PHE A 21 -27.49 37.26 28.79
N PRO A 22 -28.08 36.12 28.40
CA PRO A 22 -27.46 34.82 28.59
C PRO A 22 -26.47 34.55 27.44
N LEU A 23 -25.57 35.48 27.13
CA LEU A 23 -24.70 35.40 25.96
C LEU A 23 -23.25 35.68 26.34
N GLU A 24 -22.60 34.71 26.98
CA GLU A 24 -21.13 34.59 26.92
C GLU A 24 -20.64 33.21 27.38
N ARG A 25 -21.30 32.59 28.37
CA ARG A 25 -20.92 31.24 28.86
C ARG A 25 -21.15 30.11 27.83
N ASN A 26 -22.17 30.22 26.98
CA ASN A 26 -22.46 29.21 25.95
C ASN A 26 -21.53 29.35 24.73
N SER A 27 -21.12 30.55 24.36
CA SER A 27 -20.18 30.80 23.25
C SER A 27 -18.79 30.22 23.54
N VAL A 28 -18.26 30.46 24.74
CA VAL A 28 -16.94 29.96 25.15
C VAL A 28 -16.92 28.43 25.26
N LYS A 29 -18.00 27.80 25.76
CA LYS A 29 -18.11 26.33 25.82
C LYS A 29 -18.13 25.71 24.41
N THR A 30 -18.85 26.32 23.47
CA THR A 30 -18.92 25.85 22.08
C THR A 30 -17.58 26.00 21.36
N GLN A 31 -16.91 27.16 21.48
CA GLN A 31 -15.57 27.37 20.92
C GLN A 31 -14.54 26.42 21.51
N LYS A 32 -14.54 26.20 22.83
CA LYS A 32 -13.65 25.22 23.47
C LYS A 32 -13.90 23.80 22.95
N ARG A 33 -15.16 23.42 22.71
CA ARG A 33 -15.52 22.11 22.15
C ARG A 33 -15.07 21.96 20.69
N GLU A 34 -15.20 23.00 19.88
CA GLU A 34 -14.71 23.01 18.50
C GLU A 34 -13.18 22.98 18.42
N LEU A 35 -12.49 23.73 19.28
CA LEU A 35 -11.03 23.69 19.39
C LEU A 35 -10.53 22.33 19.82
N LEU A 36 -11.17 21.70 20.82
CA LEU A 36 -10.84 20.34 21.25
C LEU A 36 -11.12 19.32 20.14
N LYS A 37 -12.23 19.46 19.43
CA LYS A 37 -12.58 18.58 18.29
C LYS A 37 -11.55 18.74 17.16
N ARG A 38 -11.17 19.97 16.84
CA ARG A 38 -10.17 20.29 15.82
C ARG A 38 -8.79 19.78 16.22
N ALA A 39 -8.37 20.00 17.47
CA ALA A 39 -7.13 19.46 18.01
C ALA A 39 -7.11 17.92 17.99
N SER A 40 -8.21 17.26 18.36
CA SER A 40 -8.32 15.80 18.27
C SER A 40 -8.29 15.29 16.81
N TYR A 41 -8.85 16.04 15.87
CA TYR A 41 -8.75 15.72 14.45
C TYR A 41 -7.31 15.89 13.94
N THR A 42 -6.62 16.96 14.33
CA THR A 42 -5.22 17.21 13.94
C THR A 42 -4.25 16.22 14.58
N GLU A 43 -4.49 15.80 15.83
CA GLU A 43 -3.73 14.72 16.47
C GLU A 43 -3.97 13.36 15.81
N ALA A 44 -5.20 13.08 15.36
CA ALA A 44 -5.52 11.86 14.63
C ALA A 44 -4.86 11.84 13.23
N GLU A 45 -4.90 12.96 12.49
CA GLU A 45 -4.24 13.11 11.18
C GLU A 45 -2.71 12.99 11.25
N ASN A 46 -2.11 13.33 12.40
CA ASN A 46 -0.65 13.27 12.59
C ASN A 46 -0.21 12.07 13.45
N SER A 47 -1.12 11.11 13.66
CA SER A 47 -0.84 9.88 14.39
C SER A 47 -0.59 8.72 13.43
N GLY A 48 0.49 7.98 13.65
CA GLY A 48 0.89 6.90 12.76
C GLY A 48 2.32 6.44 12.99
N LEU A 49 2.71 5.47 12.18
CA LEU A 49 4.11 5.07 12.08
C LEU A 49 4.88 6.06 11.21
N VAL A 50 6.11 6.34 11.62
CA VAL A 50 7.01 7.25 10.91
C VAL A 50 8.36 6.58 10.78
N PHE A 51 8.81 6.46 9.53
CA PHE A 51 10.17 6.07 9.21
C PHE A 51 11.12 7.26 9.38
N SER A 52 12.31 7.06 9.96
CA SER A 52 13.27 8.15 10.17
C SER A 52 13.93 8.66 8.89
N LYS A 53 13.70 7.96 7.78
CA LYS A 53 14.15 8.29 6.44
C LYS A 53 12.96 8.12 5.51
N GLU A 54 12.80 9.03 4.57
CA GLU A 54 11.76 8.94 3.54
C GLU A 54 12.07 7.75 2.61
N PRO A 55 11.06 7.03 2.08
CA PRO A 55 11.28 6.06 1.00
C PRO A 55 12.07 6.72 -0.14
N GLY A 56 12.98 6.00 -0.79
CA GLY A 56 13.77 6.64 -1.84
C GLY A 56 15.10 5.99 -2.18
N PHE A 57 15.91 6.77 -2.90
CA PHE A 57 17.19 6.35 -3.44
C PHE A 57 18.34 6.88 -2.60
N TYR A 58 19.17 5.97 -2.09
CA TYR A 58 20.28 6.25 -1.21
C TYR A 58 21.58 5.72 -1.80
N GLU A 59 22.69 6.45 -1.68
CA GLU A 59 23.97 6.00 -2.23
C GLU A 59 24.61 4.85 -1.42
N LYS A 60 24.41 4.87 -0.11
CA LYS A 60 25.00 3.92 0.85
C LYS A 60 23.96 3.43 1.84
N GLY A 61 24.25 2.29 2.44
CA GLY A 61 23.44 1.74 3.53
C GLY A 61 23.36 2.67 4.74
N PHE A 62 22.30 2.53 5.53
CA PHE A 62 22.00 3.38 6.67
C PHE A 62 21.10 2.67 7.68
N ASP A 63 21.04 3.19 8.91
CA ASP A 63 20.15 2.68 9.95
C ASP A 63 18.80 3.38 9.89
N LEU A 64 17.74 2.60 9.64
CA LEU A 64 16.38 3.07 9.63
C LEU A 64 15.75 2.90 11.02
N LYS A 65 15.22 3.98 11.58
CA LYS A 65 14.39 3.93 12.79
C LYS A 65 12.92 3.96 12.41
N ILE A 66 12.12 3.17 13.12
CA ILE A 66 10.65 3.19 13.03
C ILE A 66 10.11 3.75 14.35
N LEU A 67 9.29 4.80 14.25
CA LEU A 67 8.73 5.52 15.39
C LEU A 67 7.21 5.48 15.31
N TYR A 68 6.54 5.38 16.44
CA TYR A 68 5.11 5.66 16.52
C TYR A 68 4.91 7.07 17.09
N ARG A 69 4.09 7.87 16.41
CA ARG A 69 3.59 9.16 16.92
C ARG A 69 2.10 9.01 17.13
N GLY A 70 1.61 9.25 18.34
CA GLY A 70 0.17 9.19 18.59
C GLY A 70 -0.20 9.15 20.07
N PRO A 71 -1.50 9.28 20.38
CA PRO A 71 -1.99 9.46 21.75
C PRO A 71 -1.94 8.19 22.60
N HIS A 72 -1.59 7.03 22.02
CA HIS A 72 -1.57 5.74 22.69
C HIS A 72 -0.14 5.19 22.78
N PRO A 73 0.75 5.76 23.61
CA PRO A 73 2.09 5.23 23.82
C PRO A 73 2.04 3.85 24.51
N GLY A 74 3.06 3.02 24.31
CA GLY A 74 3.22 1.72 24.98
C GLY A 74 2.76 0.49 24.19
N GLY A 75 2.42 0.65 22.92
CA GLY A 75 2.23 -0.45 21.97
C GLY A 75 3.54 -0.98 21.40
N LYS A 76 3.43 -1.93 20.47
CA LYS A 76 4.55 -2.62 19.82
C LYS A 76 4.53 -2.38 18.32
N ILE A 77 5.72 -2.32 17.71
CA ILE A 77 5.87 -2.19 16.27
C ILE A 77 6.33 -3.53 15.72
N TYR A 78 5.60 -4.07 14.75
CA TYR A 78 5.99 -5.28 14.02
C TYR A 78 6.24 -4.95 12.56
N TYR A 79 7.15 -5.69 11.92
CA TYR A 79 7.53 -5.43 10.55
C TYR A 79 7.85 -6.70 9.76
N THR A 80 7.84 -6.56 8.43
CA THR A 80 8.20 -7.58 7.45
C THR A 80 9.10 -6.97 6.38
N LEU A 81 9.94 -7.81 5.77
CA LEU A 81 10.89 -7.42 4.72
C LEU A 81 10.62 -8.14 3.38
N ASP A 82 9.60 -8.98 3.36
CA ASP A 82 9.20 -9.83 2.23
C ASP A 82 7.92 -9.32 1.53
N GLY A 83 7.37 -8.20 1.99
CA GLY A 83 6.12 -7.63 1.47
C GLY A 83 4.85 -8.19 2.09
N SER A 84 4.91 -9.19 2.98
CA SER A 84 3.73 -9.69 3.71
C SER A 84 3.16 -8.64 4.67
N ILE A 85 1.87 -8.69 4.96
CA ILE A 85 1.24 -7.81 5.96
C ILE A 85 1.79 -8.20 7.34
N PRO A 86 2.45 -7.28 8.07
CA PRO A 86 2.97 -7.59 9.38
C PRO A 86 1.83 -7.86 10.38
N THR A 87 2.01 -8.88 11.21
CA THR A 87 1.10 -9.24 12.31
C THR A 87 1.86 -9.32 13.64
N GLU A 88 1.18 -9.63 14.74
CA GLU A 88 1.86 -9.87 16.03
C GLU A 88 2.81 -11.08 16.03
N SER A 89 2.72 -11.97 15.04
CA SER A 89 3.68 -13.06 14.85
C SER A 89 4.89 -12.68 13.99
N SER A 90 4.89 -11.49 13.37
CA SER A 90 6.00 -10.96 12.59
C SER A 90 7.15 -10.49 13.47
N ALA A 91 8.23 -9.99 12.85
CA ALA A 91 9.39 -9.53 13.58
C ALA A 91 9.06 -8.30 14.45
N LEU A 92 9.33 -8.38 15.75
CA LEU A 92 9.19 -7.25 16.68
C LEU A 92 10.34 -6.27 16.47
N TYR A 93 10.02 -5.02 16.16
CA TYR A 93 11.00 -3.93 16.04
C TYR A 93 11.49 -3.53 17.44
N LYS A 94 12.81 -3.67 17.67
CA LYS A 94 13.48 -3.35 18.94
C LYS A 94 14.61 -2.35 18.77
N GLU A 95 15.27 -2.37 17.62
CA GLU A 95 16.46 -1.59 17.32
C GLU A 95 16.41 -1.13 15.86
N PRO A 96 17.15 -0.06 15.49
CA PRO A 96 17.21 0.42 14.11
C PRO A 96 17.60 -0.70 13.12
N LEU A 97 16.98 -0.70 11.94
CA LEU A 97 17.25 -1.68 10.89
C LEU A 97 18.39 -1.19 10.02
N HIS A 98 19.50 -1.94 9.97
CA HIS A 98 20.61 -1.62 9.07
C HIS A 98 20.27 -2.03 7.63
N LEU A 99 20.00 -1.06 6.77
CA LEU A 99 19.60 -1.30 5.38
C LEU A 99 20.83 -1.24 4.47
N THR A 100 20.96 -2.23 3.59
CA THR A 100 22.01 -2.34 2.56
C THR A 100 21.42 -2.82 1.24
N ASP A 101 22.17 -2.78 0.14
CA ASP A 101 21.70 -3.28 -1.17
C ASP A 101 21.33 -4.78 -1.05
N PRO A 102 20.04 -5.15 -1.21
CA PRO A 102 19.61 -6.53 -1.07
C PRO A 102 19.81 -7.36 -2.35
N THR A 103 20.35 -6.78 -3.44
CA THR A 103 20.62 -7.49 -4.70
C THR A 103 21.36 -8.82 -4.48
N PRO A 104 22.45 -8.90 -3.68
CA PRO A 104 23.20 -10.15 -3.54
C PRO A 104 22.42 -11.28 -2.86
N ASN A 105 21.31 -10.97 -2.18
CA ASN A 105 20.50 -11.96 -1.49
C ASN A 105 19.76 -12.85 -2.50
N PRO A 106 19.48 -14.12 -2.15
CA PRO A 106 18.66 -15.00 -2.99
C PRO A 106 17.32 -14.38 -3.42
N ASN A 107 16.82 -14.79 -4.58
CA ASN A 107 15.51 -14.35 -5.05
C ASN A 107 14.41 -15.04 -4.24
N LEU A 108 13.55 -14.24 -3.59
CA LEU A 108 12.43 -14.80 -2.82
C LEU A 108 11.26 -15.19 -3.74
N TYR A 109 10.87 -14.31 -4.66
CA TYR A 109 9.72 -14.53 -5.57
C TYR A 109 10.08 -14.55 -7.05
N ALA A 110 11.18 -13.91 -7.46
CA ALA A 110 11.52 -13.77 -8.88
C ALA A 110 11.88 -15.11 -9.56
N SER A 111 12.27 -16.12 -8.79
CA SER A 111 12.66 -17.45 -9.30
C SER A 111 11.51 -18.46 -9.34
N ARG A 112 10.26 -18.05 -9.07
CA ARG A 112 9.08 -18.92 -9.14
C ARG A 112 8.82 -19.41 -10.56
N ASP A 113 8.49 -20.68 -10.72
CA ASP A 113 8.19 -21.33 -12.00
C ASP A 113 6.69 -21.60 -12.21
N ASP A 114 5.87 -21.37 -11.19
CA ASP A 114 4.42 -21.51 -11.21
C ASP A 114 3.68 -20.24 -11.66
N VAL A 115 4.40 -19.21 -12.08
CA VAL A 115 3.83 -17.92 -12.50
C VAL A 115 3.38 -17.91 -13.97
N SER A 116 3.59 -19.00 -14.71
CA SER A 116 3.18 -19.09 -16.11
C SER A 116 3.10 -20.52 -16.63
N ALA A 117 2.07 -20.82 -17.42
CA ALA A 117 1.96 -22.05 -18.20
C ALA A 117 3.16 -22.24 -19.16
N GLY A 118 3.75 -21.15 -19.62
CA GLY A 118 4.94 -21.14 -20.48
C GLY A 118 6.19 -21.75 -19.85
N LEU A 119 6.22 -21.88 -18.53
CA LEU A 119 7.33 -22.50 -17.79
C LEU A 119 7.14 -24.01 -17.59
N GLN A 120 5.96 -24.55 -17.93
CA GLN A 120 5.59 -25.95 -17.74
C GLN A 120 6.10 -26.84 -18.88
N LYS A 121 7.43 -26.94 -19.04
CA LYS A 121 8.10 -27.54 -20.20
C LYS A 121 7.60 -28.94 -20.56
N GLU A 122 7.45 -29.83 -19.58
CA GLU A 122 6.96 -31.19 -19.84
C GLU A 122 5.52 -31.21 -20.33
N LYS A 123 4.64 -30.44 -19.70
CA LYS A 123 3.23 -30.32 -20.13
C LYS A 123 3.12 -29.70 -21.53
N LEU A 124 3.95 -28.70 -21.84
CA LEU A 124 4.01 -28.08 -23.16
C LEU A 124 4.40 -29.10 -24.24
N LYS A 125 5.38 -29.95 -23.93
CA LYS A 125 5.83 -31.03 -24.82
C LYS A 125 4.72 -32.07 -25.02
N GLU A 126 4.10 -32.55 -23.95
CA GLU A 126 2.98 -33.50 -23.98
C GLU A 126 1.79 -32.96 -24.77
N ALA A 127 1.49 -31.67 -24.64
CA ALA A 127 0.40 -31.01 -25.34
C ALA A 127 0.71 -30.73 -26.83
N GLY A 128 1.98 -30.84 -27.27
CA GLY A 128 2.40 -30.39 -28.58
C GLY A 128 2.20 -28.88 -28.76
N ALA A 129 2.55 -28.10 -27.74
CA ALA A 129 2.33 -26.67 -27.68
C ALA A 129 3.02 -25.91 -28.84
N ILE A 130 2.30 -24.95 -29.42
CA ILE A 130 2.84 -24.07 -30.45
C ILE A 130 3.45 -22.81 -29.82
N ASN A 131 4.58 -22.35 -30.36
CA ASN A 131 5.28 -21.14 -29.92
C ASN A 131 5.48 -21.07 -28.39
N PRO A 132 6.05 -22.11 -27.74
CA PRO A 132 6.36 -22.03 -26.32
C PRO A 132 7.31 -20.84 -26.06
N PRO A 133 7.16 -20.12 -24.94
CA PRO A 133 7.95 -18.92 -24.73
C PRO A 133 9.40 -19.29 -24.42
N LEU A 134 10.32 -18.38 -24.76
CA LEU A 134 11.76 -18.58 -24.56
C LEU A 134 12.27 -17.98 -23.24
N TYR A 135 11.41 -17.45 -22.37
CA TYR A 135 11.86 -16.90 -21.09
C TYR A 135 12.08 -18.00 -20.05
N ALA A 136 13.12 -17.82 -19.24
CA ALA A 136 13.45 -18.66 -18.10
C ALA A 136 13.38 -17.83 -16.82
N VAL A 137 13.11 -18.49 -15.70
CA VAL A 137 13.24 -17.86 -14.39
C VAL A 137 14.71 -17.51 -14.14
N PRO A 138 15.00 -16.35 -13.53
CA PRO A 138 16.37 -15.95 -13.24
C PRO A 138 17.03 -16.93 -12.27
N SER A 139 18.16 -17.51 -12.70
CA SER A 139 19.04 -18.34 -11.87
C SER A 139 20.10 -17.53 -11.10
N PHE A 140 20.08 -16.21 -11.27
CA PHE A 140 20.99 -15.26 -10.63
C PHE A 140 20.21 -14.25 -9.78
N PRO A 141 20.82 -13.64 -8.76
CA PRO A 141 20.17 -12.60 -7.98
C PRO A 141 19.78 -11.41 -8.86
N VAL A 142 18.52 -10.99 -8.81
CA VAL A 142 18.01 -9.85 -9.58
C VAL A 142 18.13 -8.54 -8.81
N ASP A 143 18.09 -7.43 -9.52
CA ASP A 143 17.91 -6.10 -8.94
C ASP A 143 16.64 -6.06 -8.08
N LYS A 144 16.77 -5.61 -6.83
CA LYS A 144 15.65 -5.48 -5.89
C LYS A 144 15.95 -4.38 -4.87
N CYS A 145 14.91 -3.64 -4.47
CA CYS A 145 15.00 -2.68 -3.38
C CYS A 145 14.72 -3.36 -2.03
N VAL A 146 15.01 -2.68 -0.92
CA VAL A 146 14.52 -3.09 0.39
C VAL A 146 13.07 -2.64 0.52
N VAL A 147 12.17 -3.59 0.76
CA VAL A 147 10.77 -3.31 1.10
C VAL A 147 10.60 -3.47 2.60
N ILE A 148 9.94 -2.52 3.24
CA ILE A 148 9.59 -2.59 4.66
C ILE A 148 8.11 -2.31 4.78
N ARG A 149 7.36 -3.23 5.40
CA ARG A 149 6.00 -2.98 5.86
C ARG A 149 6.02 -3.03 7.38
N ALA A 150 5.44 -2.03 8.03
CA ALA A 150 5.42 -1.93 9.48
C ALA A 150 4.02 -1.57 9.97
N VAL A 151 3.67 -2.09 11.14
CA VAL A 151 2.38 -1.83 11.80
C VAL A 151 2.57 -1.63 13.29
N TYR A 152 1.79 -0.72 13.86
CA TYR A 152 1.76 -0.47 15.29
C TYR A 152 0.54 -1.16 15.92
N TYR A 153 0.80 -2.06 16.86
CA TYR A 153 -0.22 -2.70 17.69
C TYR A 153 -0.33 -1.98 19.02
N LYS A 154 -1.49 -1.37 19.26
CA LYS A 154 -1.84 -0.76 20.55
C LYS A 154 -1.95 -1.87 21.59
N ALA A 155 -1.64 -1.56 22.86
CA ALA A 155 -1.79 -2.54 23.95
C ALA A 155 -3.23 -3.06 24.12
N LYS A 156 -4.23 -2.26 23.69
CA LYS A 156 -5.64 -2.63 23.57
C LYS A 156 -6.24 -1.94 22.34
N GLY A 157 -6.90 -2.71 21.47
CA GLY A 157 -7.61 -2.20 20.29
C GLY A 157 -7.00 -2.62 18.95
N GLU A 158 -7.64 -2.21 17.87
CA GLU A 158 -7.22 -2.52 16.50
C GLU A 158 -5.82 -1.97 16.17
N PRO A 159 -5.05 -2.69 15.33
CA PRO A 159 -3.77 -2.20 14.83
C PRO A 159 -3.94 -0.87 14.08
N ALA A 160 -2.86 -0.11 14.01
CA ALA A 160 -2.77 1.02 13.11
C ALA A 160 -2.75 0.56 11.64
N GLU A 161 -2.86 1.52 10.72
CA GLU A 161 -2.63 1.27 9.30
C GLU A 161 -1.19 0.78 9.07
N VAL A 162 -1.01 -0.06 8.05
CA VAL A 162 0.30 -0.58 7.65
C VAL A 162 1.02 0.49 6.84
N GLU A 163 2.17 0.93 7.34
CA GLU A 163 3.06 1.80 6.59
C GLU A 163 4.02 0.99 5.73
N THR A 164 4.16 1.38 4.47
CA THR A 164 4.98 0.67 3.47
C THR A 164 6.00 1.61 2.86
N ALA A 165 7.27 1.20 2.86
CA ALA A 165 8.39 1.97 2.34
C ALA A 165 9.35 1.11 1.51
N SER A 166 9.83 1.69 0.42
CA SER A 166 10.79 1.10 -0.50
C SER A 166 12.08 1.91 -0.53
N TYR A 167 13.22 1.25 -0.35
CA TYR A 167 14.54 1.89 -0.30
C TYR A 167 15.49 1.27 -1.34
N PHE A 168 15.93 2.09 -2.28
CA PHE A 168 16.83 1.71 -3.36
C PHE A 168 18.26 2.15 -3.00
N ILE A 169 19.12 1.20 -2.61
CA ILE A 169 20.45 1.49 -2.04
C ILE A 169 21.54 1.18 -3.06
N GLY A 170 22.25 2.22 -3.52
CA GLY A 170 23.26 2.13 -4.59
C GLY A 170 22.66 2.23 -6.00
N TYR A 171 21.39 2.62 -6.15
CA TYR A 171 20.66 2.53 -7.42
C TYR A 171 20.66 3.80 -8.27
N ARG A 172 21.12 4.94 -7.74
CA ARG A 172 21.08 6.24 -8.45
C ARG A 172 21.70 6.18 -9.84
N ASN A 173 22.79 5.44 -10.00
CA ASN A 173 23.51 5.30 -11.27
C ASN A 173 23.37 3.90 -11.89
N ARG A 174 22.49 3.04 -11.37
CA ARG A 174 22.34 1.68 -11.86
C ARG A 174 21.68 1.69 -13.25
N PRO A 175 22.19 0.91 -14.22
CA PRO A 175 21.59 0.83 -15.54
C PRO A 175 20.10 0.48 -15.46
N GLY A 176 19.26 1.17 -16.23
CA GLY A 176 17.81 0.96 -16.23
C GLY A 176 17.02 1.77 -15.19
N PHE A 177 17.69 2.53 -14.32
CA PHE A 177 17.05 3.43 -13.36
C PHE A 177 17.30 4.93 -13.67
N GLN A 178 18.30 5.27 -14.48
CA GLN A 178 18.65 6.66 -14.75
C GLN A 178 17.56 7.39 -15.56
N ASN A 179 17.16 8.59 -15.11
CA ASN A 179 16.19 9.48 -15.77
C ASN A 179 14.83 8.82 -16.04
N LEU A 180 14.40 7.90 -15.16
CA LEU A 180 13.13 7.20 -15.29
C LEU A 180 12.33 7.31 -13.99
N PRO A 181 11.03 7.62 -14.05
CA PRO A 181 10.19 7.48 -12.88
C PRO A 181 10.12 6.01 -12.47
N VAL A 182 10.13 5.77 -11.16
CA VAL A 182 10.12 4.42 -10.59
C VAL A 182 8.87 4.23 -9.75
N VAL A 183 8.20 3.11 -9.98
CA VAL A 183 7.03 2.69 -9.20
C VAL A 183 7.40 1.42 -8.48
N SER A 184 7.49 1.49 -7.15
CA SER A 184 7.58 0.29 -6.31
C SER A 184 6.17 -0.14 -5.93
N LEU A 185 5.78 -1.35 -6.37
CA LEU A 185 4.49 -1.95 -6.06
C LEU A 185 4.70 -3.09 -5.07
N VAL A 186 4.07 -2.99 -3.90
CA VAL A 186 4.21 -3.96 -2.81
C VAL A 186 2.83 -4.55 -2.51
N SER A 187 2.71 -5.87 -2.54
CA SER A 187 1.48 -6.57 -2.19
C SER A 187 1.84 -7.75 -1.29
N ASP A 188 0.87 -8.18 -0.48
CA ASP A 188 1.06 -9.41 0.29
C ASP A 188 1.33 -10.58 -0.67
N PRO A 189 2.36 -11.41 -0.44
CA PRO A 189 2.67 -12.54 -1.29
C PRO A 189 1.50 -13.50 -1.49
N THR A 190 0.59 -13.65 -0.50
CA THR A 190 -0.62 -14.47 -0.63
C THR A 190 -1.57 -13.93 -1.70
N TYR A 191 -1.61 -12.60 -1.88
CA TYR A 191 -2.46 -11.96 -2.88
C TYR A 191 -1.96 -12.21 -4.31
N LEU A 192 -0.66 -12.49 -4.46
CA LEU A 192 -0.04 -12.75 -5.75
C LEU A 192 0.12 -14.25 -6.02
N PHE A 193 0.52 -15.03 -5.03
CA PHE A 193 1.09 -16.36 -5.21
C PHE A 193 0.39 -17.49 -4.46
N ASP A 194 -0.66 -17.20 -3.70
CA ASP A 194 -1.46 -18.25 -3.09
C ASP A 194 -2.17 -19.11 -4.18
N PRO A 195 -2.23 -20.44 -4.03
CA PRO A 195 -2.87 -21.30 -5.03
C PRO A 195 -4.36 -21.00 -5.23
N ASP A 196 -5.10 -20.59 -4.20
CA ASP A 196 -6.54 -20.37 -4.28
C ASP A 196 -6.91 -18.89 -4.36
N TYR A 197 -6.10 -18.01 -3.79
CA TYR A 197 -6.38 -16.58 -3.71
C TYR A 197 -5.46 -15.74 -4.60
N GLY A 198 -4.27 -16.22 -4.92
CA GLY A 198 -3.26 -15.48 -5.67
C GLY A 198 -3.66 -15.20 -7.11
N ILE A 199 -3.31 -14.03 -7.65
CA ILE A 199 -3.67 -13.62 -9.03
C ILE A 199 -2.53 -13.75 -10.04
N TYR A 200 -1.32 -14.11 -9.62
CA TYR A 200 -0.11 -14.10 -10.46
C TYR A 200 0.37 -15.50 -10.84
N VAL A 201 -0.23 -16.55 -10.28
CA VAL A 201 0.20 -17.95 -10.43
C VAL A 201 -0.73 -18.77 -11.31
N LEU A 202 -0.27 -19.94 -11.71
CA LEU A 202 -1.06 -21.02 -12.28
C LEU A 202 -2.22 -21.37 -11.33
N GLY A 203 -1.88 -21.70 -10.07
CA GLY A 203 -2.84 -21.91 -8.99
C GLY A 203 -3.89 -23.00 -9.25
N SER A 204 -4.92 -23.01 -8.41
CA SER A 204 -5.95 -24.05 -8.40
C SER A 204 -6.80 -24.08 -9.67
N ASP A 205 -6.90 -22.96 -10.41
CA ASP A 205 -7.54 -22.96 -11.71
C ASP A 205 -6.77 -23.80 -12.74
N PHE A 206 -5.44 -23.78 -12.69
CA PHE A 206 -4.61 -24.64 -13.55
C PHE A 206 -4.67 -26.10 -13.11
N ASP A 207 -4.60 -26.37 -11.80
CA ASP A 207 -4.68 -27.74 -11.30
C ASP A 207 -6.00 -28.42 -11.70
N ARG A 208 -7.12 -27.70 -11.62
CA ARG A 208 -8.42 -28.16 -12.13
C ARG A 208 -8.40 -28.38 -13.63
N PHE A 209 -7.83 -27.45 -14.40
CA PHE A 209 -7.70 -27.58 -15.85
C PHE A 209 -6.90 -28.82 -16.28
N VAL A 210 -5.87 -29.20 -15.52
CA VAL A 210 -5.12 -30.43 -15.78
C VAL A 210 -5.92 -31.66 -15.37
N SER A 211 -6.57 -31.65 -14.19
CA SER A 211 -7.25 -32.82 -13.64
C SER A 211 -8.54 -33.19 -14.38
N GLU A 212 -9.25 -32.21 -14.93
CA GLU A 212 -10.45 -32.42 -15.75
C GLU A 212 -10.13 -32.91 -17.18
N GLY A 213 -8.85 -32.92 -17.55
CA GLY A 213 -8.37 -33.29 -18.88
C GLY A 213 -8.30 -32.09 -19.83
N MET A 214 -7.09 -31.75 -20.27
CA MET A 214 -6.88 -30.58 -21.14
C MET A 214 -7.63 -30.72 -22.48
N PRO A 215 -8.36 -29.68 -22.93
CA PRO A 215 -9.14 -29.69 -24.16
C PRO A 215 -8.25 -29.75 -25.41
N GLU A 216 -8.85 -29.93 -26.58
CA GLU A 216 -8.13 -29.98 -27.87
C GLU A 216 -7.32 -28.70 -28.16
N THR A 217 -7.75 -27.56 -27.62
CA THR A 217 -7.04 -26.27 -27.68
C THR A 217 -5.76 -26.23 -26.83
N LYS A 218 -5.37 -27.32 -26.17
CA LYS A 218 -4.14 -27.44 -25.35
C LYS A 218 -2.85 -27.07 -26.09
N LYS A 219 -2.82 -27.08 -27.42
CA LYS A 219 -1.66 -26.58 -28.17
C LYS A 219 -1.42 -25.08 -27.96
N LEU A 220 -2.45 -24.31 -27.62
CA LEU A 220 -2.39 -22.88 -27.32
C LEU A 220 -2.12 -22.66 -25.83
N TRP A 221 -0.87 -22.86 -25.41
CA TRP A 221 -0.47 -22.77 -24.00
C TRP A 221 -0.82 -21.45 -23.32
N PHE A 222 -0.83 -20.36 -24.08
CA PHE A 222 -1.15 -19.02 -23.58
C PHE A 222 -2.64 -18.82 -23.28
N PHE A 223 -3.48 -19.84 -23.47
CA PHE A 223 -4.88 -19.89 -23.06
C PHE A 223 -5.17 -20.96 -22.01
N TRP A 224 -4.16 -21.63 -21.45
CA TRP A 224 -4.38 -22.59 -20.38
C TRP A 224 -4.93 -21.89 -19.15
N ALA A 225 -6.02 -22.42 -18.59
CA ALA A 225 -6.67 -21.79 -17.44
C ALA A 225 -5.71 -21.74 -16.25
N ALA A 226 -5.76 -20.63 -15.53
CA ALA A 226 -4.85 -20.32 -14.42
C ALA A 226 -5.44 -19.15 -13.63
N ASN A 227 -5.00 -18.94 -12.40
CA ASN A 227 -5.54 -17.87 -11.56
C ASN A 227 -5.34 -16.49 -12.20
N TYR A 228 -4.26 -16.29 -12.95
CA TYR A 228 -4.02 -15.05 -13.68
C TYR A 228 -5.06 -14.76 -14.80
N PHE A 229 -5.98 -15.67 -15.11
CA PHE A 229 -7.13 -15.42 -15.98
C PHE A 229 -8.39 -14.93 -15.27
N ARG A 230 -8.39 -14.90 -13.93
CA ARG A 230 -9.51 -14.36 -13.13
C ARG A 230 -9.76 -12.88 -13.47
N TYR A 231 -11.01 -12.47 -13.35
CA TYR A 231 -11.45 -11.12 -13.72
C TYR A 231 -12.48 -10.58 -12.72
N GLY A 232 -12.85 -9.32 -12.89
CA GLY A 232 -13.85 -8.67 -12.06
C GLY A 232 -13.29 -8.09 -10.77
N ARG A 233 -14.19 -7.65 -9.89
CA ARG A 233 -13.83 -7.01 -8.61
C ARG A 233 -13.19 -8.00 -7.63
N GLU A 234 -13.68 -9.25 -7.65
CA GLU A 234 -13.20 -10.33 -6.79
C GLU A 234 -11.75 -10.74 -7.06
N SER A 235 -11.22 -10.41 -8.25
CA SER A 235 -9.82 -10.64 -8.60
C SER A 235 -8.93 -9.43 -8.30
N GLU A 236 -9.45 -8.35 -7.72
CA GLU A 236 -8.66 -7.21 -7.26
C GLU A 236 -7.96 -7.55 -5.95
N ARG A 237 -6.69 -7.21 -5.85
CA ARG A 237 -5.87 -7.44 -4.66
C ARG A 237 -5.33 -6.13 -4.15
N GLU A 238 -5.25 -6.00 -2.83
CA GLU A 238 -4.67 -4.80 -2.23
C GLU A 238 -3.16 -4.76 -2.46
N ALA A 239 -2.64 -3.56 -2.68
CA ALA A 239 -1.23 -3.28 -2.75
C ALA A 239 -0.96 -1.87 -2.23
N SER A 240 0.30 -1.58 -1.95
CA SER A 240 0.81 -0.24 -1.69
C SER A 240 1.74 0.15 -2.84
N VAL A 241 1.72 1.43 -3.21
CA VAL A 241 2.62 2.01 -4.19
C VAL A 241 3.50 3.08 -3.57
N ASN A 242 4.81 3.02 -3.80
CA ASN A 242 5.69 4.17 -3.66
C ASN A 242 6.06 4.68 -5.04
N PHE A 243 5.78 5.95 -5.31
CA PHE A 243 6.10 6.57 -6.59
C PHE A 243 7.30 7.51 -6.43
N PHE A 244 8.24 7.41 -7.37
CA PHE A 244 9.41 8.26 -7.48
C PHE A 244 9.45 8.91 -8.87
N ASP A 245 9.76 10.20 -8.94
CA ASP A 245 9.94 10.88 -10.23
C ASP A 245 11.25 10.49 -10.94
N ALA A 246 11.51 11.10 -12.11
CA ALA A 246 12.72 10.82 -12.90
C ALA A 246 14.03 11.26 -12.22
N ASP A 247 13.95 12.16 -11.23
CA ASP A 247 15.06 12.57 -10.36
C ASP A 247 15.15 11.70 -9.10
N HIS A 248 14.31 10.66 -9.02
CA HIS A 248 14.19 9.74 -7.89
C HIS A 248 13.73 10.40 -6.58
N ARG A 249 13.03 11.53 -6.66
CA ARG A 249 12.34 12.17 -5.52
C ARG A 249 11.06 11.40 -5.21
N PHE A 250 10.81 11.16 -3.93
CA PHE A 250 9.60 10.50 -3.47
C PHE A 250 8.39 11.42 -3.65
N LEU A 251 7.33 10.90 -4.27
CA LEU A 251 6.11 11.67 -4.53
C LEU A 251 4.95 11.28 -3.60
N CYS A 252 4.79 9.98 -3.34
CA CYS A 252 3.65 9.48 -2.56
C CYS A 252 3.87 8.04 -2.09
N ASN A 253 3.20 7.70 -0.99
CA ASN A 253 2.82 6.35 -0.63
C ASN A 253 1.29 6.24 -0.72
N GLN A 254 0.74 5.20 -1.34
CA GLN A 254 -0.70 5.06 -1.47
C GLN A 254 -1.16 3.59 -1.48
N ASN A 255 -2.21 3.25 -0.73
CA ASN A 255 -2.86 1.95 -0.80
C ASN A 255 -3.85 1.91 -1.97
N ILE A 256 -3.78 0.85 -2.77
CA ILE A 256 -4.45 0.72 -4.07
C ILE A 256 -4.91 -0.73 -4.30
N GLY A 257 -5.74 -0.91 -5.32
CA GLY A 257 -6.07 -2.23 -5.87
C GLY A 257 -5.25 -2.55 -7.11
N ILE A 258 -4.93 -3.82 -7.30
CA ILE A 258 -4.24 -4.33 -8.51
C ILE A 258 -5.00 -5.50 -9.13
N ARG A 259 -4.96 -5.59 -10.46
CA ARG A 259 -5.46 -6.74 -11.23
C ARG A 259 -4.53 -7.05 -12.40
N ILE A 260 -4.41 -8.32 -12.75
CA ILE A 260 -3.78 -8.71 -14.01
C ILE A 260 -4.55 -8.09 -15.19
N GLN A 261 -3.81 -7.51 -16.12
CA GLN A 261 -4.33 -6.90 -17.34
C GLN A 261 -3.98 -7.75 -18.58
N GLY A 262 -4.86 -7.72 -19.57
CA GLY A 262 -4.67 -8.37 -20.86
C GLY A 262 -5.66 -9.50 -21.11
N HIS A 263 -5.30 -10.37 -22.06
CA HIS A 263 -6.04 -11.58 -22.43
C HIS A 263 -5.05 -12.74 -22.57
N ALA A 264 -4.62 -13.11 -23.77
CA ALA A 264 -3.56 -14.11 -23.96
C ALA A 264 -2.23 -13.73 -23.27
N SER A 265 -1.92 -12.42 -23.23
CA SER A 265 -0.68 -11.89 -22.62
C SER A 265 -0.55 -12.16 -21.13
N ARG A 266 -1.64 -12.50 -20.43
CA ARG A 266 -1.61 -12.84 -19.00
C ARG A 266 -0.76 -14.06 -18.71
N SER A 267 -0.54 -14.92 -19.70
CA SER A 267 0.33 -16.08 -19.59
C SER A 267 1.82 -15.72 -19.67
N ASN A 268 2.19 -14.53 -20.14
CA ASN A 268 3.60 -14.10 -20.26
C ASN A 268 4.12 -13.47 -18.96
N ASN A 269 5.45 -13.46 -18.80
CA ASN A 269 6.13 -12.74 -17.73
C ASN A 269 7.05 -11.64 -18.30
N PRO A 270 7.24 -10.53 -17.57
CA PRO A 270 6.42 -10.08 -16.42
C PRO A 270 5.00 -9.72 -16.87
N LYS A 271 4.00 -9.98 -16.03
CA LYS A 271 2.59 -9.68 -16.32
C LYS A 271 2.30 -8.19 -16.21
N SER A 272 1.45 -7.70 -17.10
CA SER A 272 0.88 -6.36 -17.01
C SER A 272 -0.16 -6.27 -15.90
N LEU A 273 -0.19 -5.14 -15.21
CA LEU A 273 -1.10 -4.86 -14.10
C LEU A 273 -1.88 -3.58 -14.35
N ASN A 274 -3.17 -3.59 -14.00
CA ASN A 274 -3.94 -2.37 -13.81
C ASN A 274 -3.88 -1.97 -12.34
N LEU A 275 -3.64 -0.68 -12.08
CA LEU A 275 -3.63 -0.08 -10.75
C LEU A 275 -4.91 0.75 -10.54
N TYR A 276 -5.55 0.63 -9.38
CA TYR A 276 -6.82 1.28 -9.07
C TYR A 276 -6.74 2.05 -7.75
N ALA A 277 -6.83 3.38 -7.81
CA ALA A 277 -7.08 4.21 -6.63
C ALA A 277 -8.57 4.15 -6.27
N ARG A 278 -8.89 3.74 -5.03
CA ARG A 278 -10.28 3.61 -4.57
C ARG A 278 -10.41 3.92 -3.10
N LYS A 279 -11.53 4.56 -2.77
CA LYS A 279 -11.85 4.95 -1.39
C LYS A 279 -11.82 3.80 -0.39
N SER A 280 -12.03 2.56 -0.85
CA SER A 280 -11.98 1.37 -0.01
C SER A 280 -10.57 1.03 0.51
N TYR A 281 -9.51 1.56 -0.10
CA TYR A 281 -8.13 1.27 0.30
C TYR A 281 -7.58 2.34 1.24
N ASP A 282 -7.69 3.61 0.86
CA ASP A 282 -7.08 4.72 1.58
C ASP A 282 -7.99 5.97 1.66
N GLY A 283 -9.27 5.82 1.32
CA GLY A 283 -10.22 6.94 1.25
C GLY A 283 -10.15 7.78 -0.04
N ASN A 284 -9.18 7.56 -0.93
CA ASN A 284 -8.98 8.33 -2.16
C ASN A 284 -9.52 7.62 -3.41
N SER A 285 -10.22 8.34 -4.29
CA SER A 285 -10.69 7.81 -5.58
C SER A 285 -9.78 8.12 -6.77
N SER A 286 -8.60 8.69 -6.51
CA SER A 286 -7.58 9.01 -7.51
C SER A 286 -6.20 8.88 -6.88
N PHE A 287 -5.18 8.72 -7.73
CA PHE A 287 -3.80 8.75 -7.28
C PHE A 287 -3.46 10.14 -6.74
N GLN A 288 -2.86 10.21 -5.55
CA GLN A 288 -2.46 11.48 -4.92
C GLN A 288 -1.01 11.88 -5.25
N CYS A 289 -0.36 11.13 -6.12
CA CYS A 289 1.01 11.34 -6.58
C CYS A 289 1.01 12.44 -7.64
N ARG A 290 1.46 13.65 -7.27
CA ARG A 290 1.59 14.76 -8.23
C ARG A 290 2.92 14.64 -8.94
N LEU A 291 2.88 14.37 -10.24
CA LEU A 291 4.03 14.59 -11.12
C LEU A 291 4.20 16.11 -11.26
N GLU A 292 5.32 16.65 -10.81
CA GLU A 292 5.67 18.03 -11.11
C GLU A 292 5.92 18.11 -12.63
N ASN A 293 5.18 18.99 -13.33
CA ASN A 293 5.38 19.29 -14.74
C ASN A 293 6.49 20.32 -14.93
#